data_AF-A0A3R7YE00-F1
#
_entry.id   AF-A0A3R7YE00-F1
#
_cell.length_a   1.000
_cell.length_b   1.000
_cell.length_c   1.000
_cell.angle_alpha   90.00
_cell.angle_beta   90.00
_cell.angle_gamma   90.00
#
_symmetry.space_group_name_H-M   'P 1'
#
loop_
_entity.id
_entity.type
_entity.pdbx_description
1 polymer ?
#
loop_
_entity_poly.entity_id
_entity_poly.type
_entity_poly.pdbx_seq_one_letter_code
_entity_poly.pdbx_strand_id
1 'polypeptide(L)'
;MMIEPARIHYLSDDTGTTGDYQGDCVVYWMQRSQRATENHALEYAIQEANQRKLPIVVLFTLIPDYPEASPRTFRFMLEGLAWTEHALIERGIAFEFLFGDPTGSIVKRAEDAALLVCDRGFLRHERAWRREIADKMDCPCLEVESDTIVPIRSASLKEEWSAATLRRKITPQIGQFLQPTEETSVLRQSQETGMRLSPSRIDDLLKRIQKYSPAEPQVARGGIGEAERRLTHFLGTNPSLYDTKRNDPGQNVTSGLSPYLHFGQISPAHVARRAAGRGGFLEELIIRRELAINFVWYNEAYDQFACLPDWAEKTLFEHEGDRREYLYSYEELERAETHDPFWNAAQKEMVLCGRMHNYMR
;
A
#
# COMPACT_ATOMS: atom_id res chain seq x y z
N MET A 1 10.76 -10.51 19.06
CA MET A 1 11.76 -9.48 18.70
C MET A 1 11.05 -8.14 18.70
N MET A 2 11.67 -7.08 19.20
CA MET A 2 11.06 -5.75 19.21
C MET A 2 11.02 -5.22 17.77
N ILE A 3 9.91 -4.59 17.38
CA ILE A 3 9.81 -3.87 16.10
C ILE A 3 10.91 -2.79 16.06
N GLU A 4 11.60 -2.67 14.93
CA GLU A 4 12.74 -1.76 14.84
C GLU A 4 12.29 -0.31 15.11
N PRO A 5 12.91 0.43 16.05
CA PRO A 5 12.48 1.78 16.40
C PRO A 5 12.40 2.74 15.21
N ALA A 6 13.22 2.52 14.19
CA ALA A 6 13.22 3.32 12.96
C ALA A 6 11.92 3.21 12.14
N ARG A 7 11.06 2.22 12.40
CA ARG A 7 9.74 2.06 11.78
C ARG A 7 8.65 2.83 12.50
N ILE A 8 8.86 3.22 13.76
CA ILE A 8 7.82 3.75 14.65
C ILE A 8 7.92 5.28 14.68
N HIS A 9 6.80 5.96 14.43
CA HIS A 9 6.74 7.41 14.43
C HIS A 9 5.49 7.90 15.17
N TYR A 10 5.68 8.71 16.21
CA TYR A 10 4.59 9.36 16.90
C TYR A 10 4.00 10.47 16.01
N LEU A 11 2.67 10.55 15.98
CA LEU A 11 1.92 11.55 15.20
C LEU A 11 1.62 12.80 16.03
N SER A 12 1.68 12.71 17.36
CA SER A 12 1.56 13.82 18.30
C SER A 12 2.90 14.14 18.95
N ASP A 13 3.16 15.43 19.22
CA ASP A 13 4.34 15.91 19.96
C ASP A 13 4.31 15.53 21.44
N ASP A 14 3.14 15.10 21.94
CA ASP A 14 3.02 14.52 23.26
C ASP A 14 3.56 13.09 23.22
N THR A 15 4.89 12.97 23.38
CA THR A 15 5.54 11.73 23.82
C THR A 15 5.23 11.41 25.27
N GLY A 16 4.22 12.11 25.85
CA GLY A 16 3.66 11.95 27.18
C GLY A 16 3.77 10.52 27.59
N THR A 17 4.53 10.35 28.68
CA THR A 17 4.86 9.08 29.31
C THR A 17 3.84 8.01 28.94
N THR A 18 4.33 6.88 28.47
CA THR A 18 3.62 5.60 28.26
C THR A 18 2.74 5.12 29.43
N GLY A 19 2.54 5.93 30.47
CA GLY A 19 1.67 5.71 31.62
C GLY A 19 0.37 6.50 31.54
N ASP A 20 -0.72 5.76 31.69
CA ASP A 20 -2.01 6.19 32.25
C ASP A 20 -3.07 6.83 31.35
N TYR A 21 -3.03 6.64 30.02
CA TYR A 21 -4.28 6.74 29.25
C TYR A 21 -5.20 5.57 29.58
N GLN A 22 -6.30 5.85 30.27
CA GLN A 22 -7.33 4.88 30.62
C GLN A 22 -8.27 4.63 29.43
N GLY A 23 -7.80 3.84 28.47
CA GLY A 23 -8.65 3.28 27.42
C GLY A 23 -8.84 1.78 27.60
N ASP A 24 -9.85 1.24 26.94
CA ASP A 24 -10.28 -0.15 27.10
C ASP A 24 -9.69 -1.10 26.04
N CYS A 25 -9.04 -0.55 25.00
CA CYS A 25 -8.40 -1.32 23.95
C CYS A 25 -7.23 -0.59 23.29
N VAL A 26 -6.39 -1.34 22.57
CA VAL A 26 -5.49 -0.78 21.56
C VAL A 26 -6.17 -0.90 20.20
N VAL A 27 -6.15 0.17 19.41
CA VAL A 27 -6.73 0.18 18.08
C VAL A 27 -5.61 0.16 17.04
N TYR A 28 -5.69 -0.74 16.07
CA TYR A 28 -4.91 -0.68 14.84
C TYR A 28 -5.79 -0.25 13.67
N TRP A 29 -5.62 0.98 13.21
CA TRP A 29 -6.21 1.44 11.96
C TRP A 29 -5.36 0.95 10.78
N MET A 30 -5.85 -0.10 10.12
CA MET A 30 -5.26 -0.69 8.92
C MET A 30 -5.75 0.07 7.68
N GLN A 31 -4.82 0.48 6.81
CA GLN A 31 -5.12 1.12 5.53
C GLN A 31 -4.30 0.51 4.38
N ARG A 32 -2.98 0.65 4.45
CA ARG A 32 -2.03 0.22 3.41
C ARG A 32 -1.60 -1.23 3.55
N SER A 33 -1.39 -1.71 4.78
CA SER A 33 -0.86 -3.04 5.07
C SER A 33 -1.99 -4.05 5.30
N GLN A 34 -2.75 -4.37 4.25
CA GLN A 34 -3.95 -5.23 4.32
C GLN A 34 -3.62 -6.73 4.43
N ARG A 35 -2.87 -7.10 5.47
CA ARG A 35 -2.41 -8.47 5.74
C ARG A 35 -2.25 -8.71 7.25
N ALA A 36 -2.47 -9.95 7.66
CA ALA A 36 -2.35 -10.40 9.05
C ALA A 36 -0.98 -10.99 9.41
N THR A 37 -0.08 -11.12 8.42
CA THR A 37 1.29 -11.64 8.57
C THR A 37 2.27 -10.65 7.96
N GLU A 38 3.53 -10.67 8.39
CA GLU A 38 4.58 -9.78 7.86
C GLU A 38 4.17 -8.29 7.91
N ASN A 39 3.53 -7.91 9.03
CA ASN A 39 2.94 -6.59 9.25
C ASN A 39 3.45 -6.01 10.57
N HIS A 40 4.47 -5.15 10.48
CA HIS A 40 5.09 -4.50 11.64
C HIS A 40 4.09 -3.68 12.47
N ALA A 41 3.16 -2.97 11.84
CA ALA A 41 2.13 -2.18 12.51
C ALA A 41 1.18 -3.05 13.33
N LEU A 42 0.72 -4.17 12.77
CA LEU A 42 -0.11 -5.13 13.50
C LEU A 42 0.64 -5.74 14.69
N GLU A 43 1.87 -6.23 14.47
CA GLU A 43 2.65 -6.85 15.54
C GLU A 43 3.02 -5.86 16.63
N TYR A 44 3.33 -4.61 16.28
CA TYR A 44 3.53 -3.54 17.25
C TYR A 44 2.26 -3.30 18.08
N ALA A 45 1.09 -3.17 17.46
CA ALA A 45 -0.17 -2.98 18.16
C ALA A 45 -0.50 -4.15 19.12
N ILE A 46 -0.22 -5.39 18.72
CA ILE A 46 -0.40 -6.57 19.58
C ILE A 46 0.56 -6.52 20.79
N GLN A 47 1.82 -6.16 20.56
CA GLN A 47 2.81 -6.01 21.63
C GLN A 47 2.37 -4.94 22.64
N GLU A 48 1.88 -3.80 22.16
CA GLU A 48 1.39 -2.70 23.00
C GLU A 48 0.12 -3.10 23.79
N ALA A 49 -0.80 -3.83 23.16
CA ALA A 49 -2.00 -4.35 23.80
C ALA A 49 -1.65 -5.35 24.93
N ASN A 50 -0.73 -6.27 24.64
CA ASN A 50 -0.26 -7.26 25.61
C ASN A 50 0.43 -6.61 26.82
N GLN A 51 1.28 -5.61 26.59
CA GLN A 51 1.95 -4.87 27.67
C GLN A 51 0.95 -4.16 28.58
N ARG A 52 -0.11 -3.57 28.00
CA ARG A 52 -1.21 -2.91 28.74
C ARG A 52 -2.23 -3.87 29.31
N LYS A 53 -2.15 -5.16 28.97
CA LYS A 53 -3.19 -6.17 29.27
C LYS A 53 -4.56 -5.72 28.78
N LEU A 54 -4.62 -5.16 27.57
CA LEU A 54 -5.85 -4.75 26.89
C LEU A 54 -6.09 -5.62 25.65
N PRO A 55 -7.34 -5.77 25.19
CA PRO A 55 -7.63 -6.32 23.87
C PRO A 55 -7.13 -5.39 22.76
N ILE A 56 -6.97 -5.94 21.55
CA ILE A 56 -6.69 -5.19 20.32
C ILE A 56 -7.88 -5.28 19.35
N VAL A 57 -8.21 -4.18 18.70
CA VAL A 57 -9.20 -4.14 17.61
C VAL A 57 -8.56 -3.57 16.35
N VAL A 58 -8.80 -4.21 15.21
CA VAL A 58 -8.39 -3.70 13.90
C VAL A 58 -9.57 -3.00 13.25
N LEU A 59 -9.36 -1.75 12.83
CA LEU A 59 -10.34 -0.98 12.08
C LEU A 59 -9.87 -0.81 10.63
N PHE A 60 -10.79 -0.95 9.68
CA PHE A 60 -10.57 -0.61 8.29
C PHE A 60 -11.71 0.27 7.78
N THR A 61 -11.40 1.37 7.11
CA THR A 61 -12.41 2.28 6.53
C THR A 61 -12.43 2.21 5.01
N LEU A 62 -13.58 1.84 4.46
CA LEU A 62 -13.85 1.90 3.02
C LEU A 62 -14.40 3.26 2.62
N ILE A 63 -13.64 3.98 1.80
CA ILE A 63 -14.00 5.28 1.23
C ILE A 63 -14.68 5.01 -0.13
N PRO A 64 -16.01 5.17 -0.25
CA PRO A 64 -16.74 4.76 -1.45
C PRO A 64 -16.46 5.60 -2.69
N ASP A 65 -16.06 6.85 -2.48
CA ASP A 65 -15.76 7.87 -3.49
C ASP A 65 -14.25 8.15 -3.57
N TYR A 66 -13.42 7.17 -3.19
CA TYR A 66 -11.97 7.30 -3.33
C TYR A 66 -11.62 7.63 -4.79
N PRO A 67 -10.87 8.72 -5.05
CA PRO A 67 -10.62 9.19 -6.40
C PRO A 67 -10.10 8.09 -7.32
N GLU A 68 -10.66 8.01 -8.53
CA GLU A 68 -10.22 7.10 -9.61
C GLU A 68 -10.36 5.59 -9.29
N ALA A 69 -10.94 5.22 -8.14
CA ALA A 69 -11.14 3.82 -7.79
C ALA A 69 -12.34 3.22 -8.54
N SER A 70 -12.08 2.21 -9.37
CA SER A 70 -13.15 1.48 -10.09
C SER A 70 -13.73 0.34 -9.24
N PRO A 71 -14.95 -0.14 -9.55
CA PRO A 71 -15.52 -1.32 -8.89
C PRO A 71 -14.61 -2.56 -8.93
N ARG A 72 -13.76 -2.69 -9.96
CA ARG A 72 -12.81 -3.80 -10.09
C ARG A 72 -11.73 -3.72 -9.01
N THR A 73 -11.26 -2.51 -8.73
CA THR A 73 -10.23 -2.17 -7.75
C THR A 73 -10.76 -2.44 -6.35
N PHE A 74 -11.99 -2.02 -6.07
CA PHE A 74 -12.66 -2.34 -4.81
C PHE A 74 -12.91 -3.84 -4.63
N ARG A 75 -13.35 -4.57 -5.66
CA ARG A 75 -13.54 -6.03 -5.55
C ARG A 75 -12.23 -6.72 -5.18
N PHE A 76 -11.14 -6.40 -5.89
CA PHE A 76 -9.82 -6.96 -5.60
C PHE A 76 -9.37 -6.68 -4.16
N MET A 77 -9.57 -5.45 -3.68
CA MET A 77 -9.25 -5.08 -2.30
C MET A 77 -10.09 -5.87 -1.28
N LEU A 78 -11.40 -5.89 -1.46
CA LEU A 78 -12.35 -6.55 -0.54
C LEU A 78 -12.15 -8.05 -0.45
N GLU A 79 -11.80 -8.71 -1.56
CA GLU A 79 -11.44 -10.13 -1.56
C GLU A 79 -10.19 -10.41 -0.72
N GLY A 80 -9.20 -9.51 -0.78
CA GLY A 80 -8.01 -9.63 0.08
C GLY A 80 -8.32 -9.35 1.55
N LEU A 81 -9.12 -8.32 1.83
CA LEU A 81 -9.56 -8.00 3.18
C LEU A 81 -10.39 -9.10 3.82
N ALA A 82 -11.20 -9.85 3.05
CA ALA A 82 -11.93 -11.00 3.58
C ALA A 82 -10.99 -12.10 4.10
N TRP A 83 -9.84 -12.31 3.43
CA TRP A 83 -8.82 -13.22 3.95
C TRP A 83 -8.15 -12.64 5.21
N THR A 84 -7.82 -11.35 5.20
CA THR A 84 -7.19 -10.68 6.34
C THR A 84 -8.08 -10.67 7.57
N GLU A 85 -9.39 -10.42 7.41
CA GLU A 85 -10.40 -10.51 8.47
C GLU A 85 -10.39 -11.92 9.09
N HIS A 86 -10.44 -12.97 8.27
CA HIS A 86 -10.40 -14.35 8.75
C HIS A 86 -9.14 -14.64 9.57
N ALA A 87 -7.97 -14.29 9.04
CA ALA A 87 -6.69 -14.53 9.71
C ALA A 87 -6.54 -13.74 11.03
N LEU A 88 -7.08 -12.52 11.11
CA LEU A 88 -7.12 -11.74 12.35
C LEU A 88 -8.04 -12.40 13.39
N ILE A 89 -9.22 -12.85 12.98
CA ILE A 89 -10.17 -13.55 13.85
C ILE A 89 -9.56 -14.84 14.42
N GLU A 90 -8.86 -15.63 13.59
CA GLU A 90 -8.16 -16.84 14.05
C GLU A 90 -7.09 -16.53 15.11
N ARG A 91 -6.49 -15.33 15.06
CA ARG A 91 -5.55 -14.82 16.07
C ARG A 91 -6.25 -14.23 17.31
N GLY A 92 -7.59 -14.21 17.36
CA GLY A 92 -8.37 -13.63 18.45
C GLY A 92 -8.50 -12.11 18.39
N ILE A 93 -8.35 -11.52 17.20
CA ILE A 93 -8.39 -10.08 16.94
C ILE A 93 -9.67 -9.74 16.18
N ALA A 94 -10.44 -8.80 16.72
CA ALA A 94 -11.65 -8.30 16.11
C ALA A 94 -11.26 -7.39 14.94
N PHE A 95 -11.94 -7.56 13.82
CA PHE A 95 -11.80 -6.72 12.65
C PHE A 95 -13.13 -6.04 12.39
N GLU A 96 -13.13 -4.71 12.32
CA GLU A 96 -14.31 -3.92 12.04
C GLU A 96 -14.16 -3.13 10.75
N PHE A 97 -15.19 -3.28 9.91
CA PHE A 97 -15.27 -2.67 8.61
C PHE A 97 -16.19 -1.45 8.65
N LEU A 98 -15.60 -0.26 8.53
CA LEU A 98 -16.25 1.04 8.52
C LEU A 98 -16.47 1.52 7.08
N PHE A 99 -17.47 2.37 6.87
CA PHE A 99 -17.83 2.89 5.55
C PHE A 99 -17.97 4.41 5.61
N GLY A 100 -17.26 5.14 4.76
CA GLY A 100 -17.31 6.61 4.68
C GLY A 100 -15.95 7.26 4.92
N ASP A 101 -15.97 8.48 5.47
CA ASP A 101 -14.76 9.25 5.76
C ASP A 101 -13.91 8.59 6.88
N PRO A 102 -12.59 8.43 6.69
CA PRO A 102 -11.72 7.83 7.69
C PRO A 102 -11.57 8.70 8.94
N THR A 103 -11.50 10.02 8.81
CA THR A 103 -11.18 10.89 9.95
C THR A 103 -12.28 10.87 11.01
N GLY A 104 -13.54 11.00 10.59
CA GLY A 104 -14.68 10.94 11.49
C GLY A 104 -14.97 9.53 12.00
N SER A 105 -14.86 8.52 11.13
CA SER A 105 -15.22 7.15 11.51
C SER A 105 -14.19 6.52 12.47
N ILE A 106 -12.90 6.77 12.27
CA ILE A 106 -11.84 6.28 13.16
C ILE A 106 -11.86 7.01 14.50
N VAL A 107 -11.95 8.34 14.53
CA VAL A 107 -12.01 9.12 15.79
C VAL A 107 -13.18 8.64 16.64
N LYS A 108 -14.37 8.51 16.04
CA LYS A 108 -15.54 8.01 16.76
C LYS A 108 -15.34 6.59 17.28
N ARG A 109 -14.80 5.69 16.46
CA ARG A 109 -14.72 4.27 16.82
C ARG A 109 -13.59 3.97 17.81
N ALA A 110 -12.57 4.81 17.84
CA ALA A 110 -11.41 4.72 18.71
C ALA A 110 -11.49 5.64 19.93
N GLU A 111 -12.65 6.23 20.24
CA GLU A 111 -12.81 7.21 21.34
C GLU A 111 -12.30 6.68 22.70
N ASP A 112 -12.53 5.40 22.99
CA ASP A 112 -12.08 4.72 24.22
C ASP A 112 -10.73 3.98 24.04
N ALA A 113 -9.96 4.27 23.00
CA ALA A 113 -8.68 3.62 22.76
C ALA A 113 -7.60 4.15 23.72
N ALA A 114 -6.82 3.24 24.31
CA ALA A 114 -5.64 3.60 25.09
C ALA A 114 -4.44 3.97 24.21
N LEU A 115 -4.45 3.53 22.95
CA LEU A 115 -3.44 3.79 21.93
C LEU A 115 -4.05 3.56 20.54
N LEU A 116 -3.81 4.49 19.62
CA LEU A 116 -4.09 4.31 18.20
C LEU A 116 -2.78 4.09 17.42
N VAL A 117 -2.68 2.92 16.77
CA VAL A 117 -1.61 2.57 15.84
C VAL A 117 -2.17 2.62 14.42
N CYS A 118 -1.43 3.15 13.46
CA CYS A 118 -1.75 3.00 12.04
C CYS A 118 -0.54 2.53 11.23
N ASP A 119 -0.76 1.93 10.05
CA ASP A 119 0.33 1.77 9.09
C ASP A 119 0.73 3.14 8.50
N ARG A 120 1.95 3.26 7.96
CA ARG A 120 2.43 4.53 7.41
C ARG A 120 1.73 4.89 6.10
N GLY A 121 1.22 6.12 6.03
CA GLY A 121 0.70 6.73 4.81
C GLY A 121 1.81 7.48 4.08
N PHE A 122 1.95 7.28 2.77
CA PHE A 122 2.99 7.93 1.97
C PHE A 122 2.45 9.07 1.13
N LEU A 123 1.19 9.02 0.68
CA LEU A 123 0.59 10.07 -0.15
C LEU A 123 0.19 11.28 0.69
N ARG A 124 0.10 12.46 0.05
CA ARG A 124 -0.20 13.74 0.70
C ARG A 124 -1.48 13.69 1.54
N HIS A 125 -2.57 13.15 1.00
CA HIS A 125 -3.86 13.02 1.70
C HIS A 125 -3.84 11.96 2.80
N GLU A 126 -3.11 10.85 2.62
CA GLU A 126 -2.96 9.81 3.65
C GLU A 126 -2.26 10.36 4.91
N ARG A 127 -1.25 11.21 4.71
CA ARG A 127 -0.55 11.93 5.79
C ARG A 127 -1.44 13.01 6.43
N ALA A 128 -2.34 13.61 5.66
CA ALA A 128 -3.27 14.61 6.18
C ALA A 128 -4.33 13.97 7.10
N TRP A 129 -4.92 12.84 6.69
CA TRP A 129 -5.87 12.09 7.51
C TRP A 129 -5.29 11.66 8.86
N ARG A 130 -4.04 11.16 8.87
CA ARG A 130 -3.35 10.75 10.10
C ARG A 130 -3.14 11.92 11.06
N ARG A 131 -2.75 13.09 10.54
CA ARG A 131 -2.63 14.32 11.34
C ARG A 131 -3.98 14.76 11.89
N GLU A 132 -5.00 14.82 11.06
CA GLU A 132 -6.35 15.21 11.48
C GLU A 132 -6.94 14.27 12.54
N ILE A 133 -6.70 12.96 12.42
CA ILE A 133 -7.10 11.99 13.45
C ILE A 133 -6.30 12.24 14.72
N ALA A 134 -4.98 12.35 14.66
CA ALA A 134 -4.14 12.60 15.83
C ALA A 134 -4.52 13.90 16.59
N ASP A 135 -4.88 14.96 15.86
CA ASP A 135 -5.32 16.24 16.44
C ASP A 135 -6.68 16.13 17.18
N LYS A 136 -7.49 15.11 16.86
CA LYS A 136 -8.83 14.88 17.42
C LYS A 136 -8.88 13.77 18.47
N MET A 137 -7.83 12.96 18.58
CA MET A 137 -7.75 11.86 19.52
C MET A 137 -7.21 12.35 20.85
N ASP A 138 -7.82 11.90 21.94
CA ASP A 138 -7.29 12.16 23.28
C ASP A 138 -6.07 11.28 23.56
N CYS A 139 -6.03 10.04 23.04
CA CYS A 139 -4.96 9.09 23.29
C CYS A 139 -3.75 9.23 22.33
N PRO A 140 -2.58 8.67 22.68
CA PRO A 140 -1.42 8.69 21.82
C PRO A 140 -1.70 8.04 20.46
N CYS A 141 -1.21 8.68 19.40
CA CYS A 141 -1.31 8.21 18.03
C CYS A 141 0.08 8.00 17.43
N LEU A 142 0.31 6.87 16.79
CA LEU A 142 1.57 6.58 16.09
C LEU A 142 1.36 5.81 14.81
N GLU A 143 2.31 5.94 13.88
CA GLU A 143 2.39 5.19 12.64
C GLU A 143 3.58 4.23 12.65
N VAL A 144 3.41 3.05 12.02
CA VAL A 144 4.47 2.03 11.88
C VAL A 144 4.67 1.67 10.41
N GLU A 145 5.92 1.74 9.94
CA GLU A 145 6.29 1.40 8.56
C GLU A 145 6.33 -0.11 8.29
N SER A 146 5.29 -0.59 7.61
CA SER A 146 5.16 -2.01 7.20
C SER A 146 5.41 -2.26 5.71
N ASP A 147 5.26 -1.25 4.84
CA ASP A 147 5.24 -1.43 3.37
C ASP A 147 6.53 -1.00 2.65
N THR A 148 7.55 -0.56 3.37
CA THR A 148 8.92 -0.35 2.89
C THR A 148 9.83 -1.41 3.51
N ILE A 149 10.82 -1.90 2.76
CA ILE A 149 11.83 -2.80 3.34
C ILE A 149 12.66 -1.96 4.30
N VAL A 150 13.30 -0.89 3.81
CA VAL A 150 14.04 0.05 4.67
C VAL A 150 13.13 1.24 4.98
N PRO A 151 12.93 1.62 6.26
CA PRO A 151 12.09 2.76 6.61
C PRO A 151 12.50 4.03 5.88
N ILE A 152 11.54 4.85 5.45
CA ILE A 152 11.78 5.93 4.48
C ILE A 152 12.84 6.93 4.95
N ARG A 153 12.84 7.27 6.24
CA ARG A 153 13.82 8.17 6.87
C ARG A 153 15.18 7.53 7.09
N SER A 154 15.24 6.20 7.20
CA SER A 154 16.49 5.45 7.25
C SER A 154 17.11 5.33 5.85
N ALA A 155 16.27 5.11 4.82
CA ALA A 155 16.72 4.97 3.44
C ALA A 155 17.37 6.26 2.90
N SER A 156 16.76 7.42 3.16
CA SER A 156 17.36 8.74 2.91
C SER A 156 16.64 9.82 3.73
N LEU A 157 17.34 10.91 4.03
CA LEU A 157 16.79 12.10 4.69
C LEU A 157 16.30 13.18 3.69
N LYS A 158 16.32 12.87 2.39
CA LYS A 158 15.92 13.79 1.33
C LYS A 158 15.44 13.03 0.09
N GLU A 159 14.87 13.77 -0.85
CA GLU A 159 14.61 13.29 -2.20
C GLU A 159 15.92 12.83 -2.87
N GLU A 160 15.89 11.62 -3.43
CA GLU A 160 16.99 11.03 -4.17
C GLU A 160 16.79 11.23 -5.66
N TRP A 161 17.83 11.77 -6.30
CA TRP A 161 17.84 12.07 -7.72
C TRP A 161 17.63 10.85 -8.63
N SER A 162 18.13 9.68 -8.21
CA SER A 162 18.14 8.50 -9.07
C SER A 162 18.20 7.20 -8.29
N ALA A 163 17.91 6.10 -8.99
CA ALA A 163 18.11 4.76 -8.45
C ALA A 163 19.56 4.53 -7.97
N ALA A 164 20.55 5.13 -8.64
CA ALA A 164 21.96 4.98 -8.24
C ALA A 164 22.27 5.65 -6.89
N THR A 165 21.71 6.84 -6.64
CA THR A 165 21.96 7.57 -5.39
C THR A 165 21.23 6.91 -4.22
N LEU A 166 19.97 6.50 -4.42
CA LEU A 166 19.23 5.74 -3.41
C LEU A 166 19.89 4.38 -3.12
N ARG A 167 20.29 3.62 -4.15
CA ARG A 167 20.93 2.30 -3.99
C ARG A 167 22.13 2.36 -3.06
N ARG A 168 23.00 3.36 -3.23
CA ARG A 168 24.18 3.55 -2.38
C ARG A 168 23.85 3.71 -0.89
N LYS A 169 22.68 4.28 -0.56
CA LYS A 169 22.24 4.53 0.82
C LYS A 169 21.46 3.36 1.42
N ILE A 170 20.58 2.76 0.62
CA ILE A 170 19.68 1.70 1.10
C ILE A 170 20.40 0.34 1.19
N THR A 171 21.27 0.00 0.24
CA THR A 171 21.90 -1.34 0.15
C THR A 171 22.60 -1.78 1.44
N PRO A 172 23.40 -0.95 2.14
CA PRO A 172 24.03 -1.34 3.40
C PRO A 172 23.04 -1.67 4.53
N GLN A 173 21.80 -1.17 4.44
CA GLN A 173 20.77 -1.31 5.47
C GLN A 173 19.80 -2.45 5.20
N ILE A 174 19.71 -2.95 3.96
CA ILE A 174 18.75 -4.00 3.56
C ILE A 174 18.83 -5.21 4.50
N GLY A 175 20.03 -5.70 4.80
CA GLY A 175 20.19 -6.90 5.63
C GLY A 175 19.58 -6.76 7.04
N GLN A 176 19.64 -5.56 7.63
CA GLN A 176 19.05 -5.28 8.93
C GLN A 176 17.52 -5.30 8.88
N PHE A 177 16.92 -4.72 7.84
CA PHE A 177 15.47 -4.54 7.76
C PHE A 177 14.74 -5.63 6.97
N LEU A 178 15.47 -6.56 6.36
CA LEU A 178 14.92 -7.70 5.64
C LEU A 178 14.60 -8.89 6.56
N GLN A 179 14.67 -8.72 7.88
CA GLN A 179 14.33 -9.78 8.82
C GLN A 179 12.82 -10.12 8.76
N PRO A 180 12.41 -11.37 8.98
CA PRO A 180 11.00 -11.72 9.13
C PRO A 180 10.38 -10.99 10.33
N THR A 181 9.15 -10.52 10.19
CA THR A 181 8.40 -10.01 11.34
C THR A 181 7.93 -11.20 12.18
N GLU A 182 8.33 -11.26 13.46
CA GLU A 182 7.87 -12.30 14.37
C GLU A 182 6.41 -12.08 14.79
N GLU A 183 5.59 -13.12 14.67
CA GLU A 183 4.19 -13.08 15.11
C GLU A 183 4.09 -13.17 16.63
N THR A 184 3.33 -12.25 17.21
CA THR A 184 3.07 -12.16 18.64
C THR A 184 1.70 -12.79 18.96
N SER A 185 1.67 -13.65 19.97
CA SER A 185 0.42 -14.22 20.49
C SER A 185 -0.42 -13.15 21.20
N VAL A 186 -1.71 -13.12 20.93
CA VAL A 186 -2.66 -12.21 21.58
C VAL A 186 -3.04 -12.76 22.96
N LEU A 187 -2.81 -11.99 24.03
CA LEU A 187 -3.09 -12.42 25.41
C LEU A 187 -4.53 -12.13 25.84
N ARG A 188 -5.18 -11.13 25.25
CA ARG A 188 -6.59 -10.81 25.49
C ARG A 188 -7.33 -10.68 24.16
N GLN A 189 -8.25 -11.62 23.94
CA GLN A 189 -9.08 -11.61 22.75
C GLN A 189 -10.10 -10.47 22.82
N SER A 190 -10.29 -9.81 21.69
CA SER A 190 -11.39 -8.85 21.49
C SER A 190 -12.63 -9.58 20.98
N GLN A 191 -13.81 -9.08 21.33
CA GLN A 191 -15.07 -9.62 20.83
C GLN A 191 -15.40 -9.10 19.42
N GLU A 192 -15.82 -9.99 18.53
CA GLU A 192 -16.37 -9.61 17.23
C GLU A 192 -17.68 -8.83 17.43
N THR A 193 -17.81 -7.68 16.78
CA THR A 193 -19.01 -6.82 16.85
C THR A 193 -19.60 -6.53 15.47
N GLY A 194 -18.86 -6.83 14.39
CA GLY A 194 -19.25 -6.55 13.01
C GLY A 194 -19.79 -7.76 12.24
N MET A 195 -20.43 -7.49 11.11
CA MET A 195 -20.66 -8.52 10.09
C MET A 195 -19.32 -8.92 9.46
N ARG A 196 -19.19 -10.16 9.00
CA ARG A 196 -18.02 -10.65 8.26
C ARG A 196 -18.07 -10.28 6.78
N LEU A 197 -16.92 -10.15 6.12
CA LEU A 197 -16.79 -9.92 4.68
C LEU A 197 -17.02 -11.22 3.87
N SER A 198 -18.27 -11.71 3.88
CA SER A 198 -18.68 -12.82 3.01
C SER A 198 -18.72 -12.40 1.53
N PRO A 199 -18.65 -13.36 0.58
CA PRO A 199 -18.81 -13.05 -0.84
C PRO A 199 -20.08 -12.24 -1.17
N SER A 200 -21.21 -12.59 -0.55
CA SER A 200 -22.47 -11.86 -0.72
C SER A 200 -22.39 -10.41 -0.21
N ARG A 201 -21.73 -10.18 0.93
CA ARG A 201 -21.54 -8.83 1.46
C ARG A 201 -20.61 -7.99 0.59
N ILE A 202 -19.57 -8.59 0.02
CA ILE A 202 -18.71 -7.91 -0.97
C ILE A 202 -19.55 -7.44 -2.15
N ASP A 203 -20.41 -8.30 -2.69
CA ASP A 203 -21.29 -7.91 -3.81
C ASP A 203 -22.25 -6.77 -3.42
N ASP A 204 -22.80 -6.79 -2.21
CA ASP A 204 -23.66 -5.71 -1.72
C ASP A 204 -22.92 -4.39 -1.48
N LEU A 205 -21.67 -4.44 -0.98
CA LEU A 205 -20.81 -3.26 -0.87
C LEU A 205 -20.49 -2.69 -2.25
N LEU A 206 -20.21 -3.53 -3.24
CA LEU A 206 -19.93 -3.09 -4.61
C LEU A 206 -21.13 -2.43 -5.27
N LYS A 207 -22.36 -2.89 -5.02
CA LYS A 207 -23.58 -2.21 -5.49
C LYS A 207 -23.70 -0.78 -4.96
N ARG A 208 -23.21 -0.51 -3.75
CA ARG A 208 -23.21 0.84 -3.14
C ARG A 208 -22.18 1.77 -3.79
N ILE A 209 -21.07 1.20 -4.27
CA ILE A 209 -20.00 1.94 -4.98
C ILE A 209 -20.35 2.18 -6.45
N GLN A 210 -20.97 1.19 -7.11
CA GLN A 210 -21.24 1.15 -8.56
C GLN A 210 -22.20 2.21 -9.11
N LYS A 211 -22.72 3.14 -8.30
CA LYS A 211 -23.67 4.16 -8.77
C LYS A 211 -23.11 5.04 -9.91
N TYR A 212 -21.80 4.98 -10.18
CA TYR A 212 -21.10 5.85 -11.13
C TYR A 212 -20.25 5.16 -12.22
N SER A 213 -20.23 3.82 -12.35
CA SER A 213 -19.38 3.18 -13.39
C SER A 213 -19.93 1.85 -13.92
N PRO A 214 -19.75 1.55 -15.23
CA PRO A 214 -20.10 0.26 -15.80
C PRO A 214 -19.27 -0.87 -15.16
N ALA A 215 -19.87 -2.06 -15.07
CA ALA A 215 -19.20 -3.23 -14.52
C ALA A 215 -18.06 -3.69 -15.44
N GLU A 216 -16.83 -3.69 -14.93
CA GLU A 216 -15.66 -4.17 -15.64
C GLU A 216 -15.37 -5.63 -15.30
N PRO A 217 -14.89 -6.46 -16.25
CA PRO A 217 -14.54 -7.84 -15.98
C PRO A 217 -13.39 -7.91 -14.98
N GLN A 218 -13.49 -8.83 -14.00
CA GLN A 218 -12.42 -9.09 -13.05
C GLN A 218 -11.38 -10.03 -13.68
N VAL A 219 -10.13 -9.54 -13.78
CA VAL A 219 -9.02 -10.32 -14.38
C VAL A 219 -8.10 -10.93 -13.32
N ALA A 220 -8.11 -10.39 -12.10
CA ALA A 220 -7.36 -10.94 -10.98
C ALA A 220 -8.21 -10.97 -9.71
N ARG A 221 -8.01 -12.02 -8.92
CA ARG A 221 -8.57 -12.18 -7.58
C ARG A 221 -7.59 -11.65 -6.54
N GLY A 222 -8.10 -10.91 -5.57
CA GLY A 222 -7.33 -10.39 -4.45
C GLY A 222 -7.02 -11.44 -3.38
N GLY A 223 -6.08 -11.09 -2.50
CA GLY A 223 -5.70 -11.87 -1.32
C GLY A 223 -4.31 -12.49 -1.39
N ILE A 224 -3.74 -12.71 -0.20
CA ILE A 224 -2.37 -13.21 -0.04
C ILE A 224 -2.15 -14.57 -0.69
N GLY A 225 -3.16 -15.46 -0.68
CA GLY A 225 -3.05 -16.79 -1.31
C GLY A 225 -2.76 -16.71 -2.82
N GLU A 226 -3.41 -15.78 -3.54
CA GLU A 226 -3.13 -15.55 -4.95
C GLU A 226 -1.78 -14.85 -5.17
N ALA A 227 -1.40 -13.93 -4.26
CA ALA A 227 -0.08 -13.31 -4.27
C ALA A 227 1.03 -14.37 -4.14
N GLU A 228 0.90 -15.27 -3.17
CA GLU A 228 1.84 -16.37 -2.90
C GLU A 228 1.90 -17.38 -4.05
N ARG A 229 0.75 -17.70 -4.66
CA ARG A 229 0.68 -18.57 -5.84
C ARG A 229 1.44 -17.97 -7.01
N ARG A 230 1.24 -16.66 -7.29
CA ARG A 230 1.96 -15.94 -8.34
C ARG A 230 3.44 -15.83 -8.06
N LEU A 231 3.83 -15.49 -6.83
CA LEU A 231 5.24 -15.43 -6.42
C LEU A 231 5.90 -16.79 -6.60
N THR A 232 5.26 -17.88 -6.14
CA THR A 232 5.79 -19.24 -6.28
C THR A 232 5.95 -19.63 -7.75
N HIS A 233 4.96 -19.33 -8.59
CA HIS A 233 5.07 -19.55 -10.03
C HIS A 233 6.24 -18.77 -10.64
N PHE A 234 6.35 -17.47 -10.36
CA PHE A 234 7.45 -16.62 -10.83
C PHE A 234 8.82 -17.15 -10.40
N LEU A 235 8.96 -17.56 -9.14
CA LEU A 235 10.20 -18.12 -8.60
C LEU A 235 10.51 -19.53 -9.13
N GLY A 236 9.53 -20.25 -9.68
CA GLY A 236 9.73 -21.51 -10.39
C GLY A 236 10.23 -21.34 -11.83
N THR A 237 10.18 -20.12 -12.39
CA THR A 237 10.66 -19.84 -13.75
C THR A 237 12.17 -19.61 -13.79
N ASN A 238 12.78 -19.82 -14.97
CA ASN A 238 14.19 -19.52 -15.22
C ASN A 238 14.47 -18.02 -14.95
N PRO A 239 15.33 -17.66 -13.98
CA PRO A 239 15.65 -16.27 -13.66
C PRO A 239 16.09 -15.43 -14.86
N SER A 240 16.86 -16.02 -15.77
CA SER A 240 17.38 -15.33 -16.96
C SER A 240 16.27 -14.84 -17.90
N LEU A 241 15.08 -15.47 -17.88
CA LEU A 241 13.95 -15.02 -18.69
C LEU A 241 13.47 -13.64 -18.22
N TYR A 242 13.37 -13.41 -16.92
CA TYR A 242 12.97 -12.09 -16.42
C TYR A 242 14.01 -11.04 -16.85
N ASP A 243 15.29 -11.29 -16.59
CA ASP A 243 16.35 -10.31 -16.86
C ASP A 243 16.45 -9.94 -18.35
N THR A 244 16.20 -10.91 -19.25
CA THR A 244 16.34 -10.70 -20.70
C THR A 244 15.04 -10.33 -21.42
N LYS A 245 13.86 -10.63 -20.85
CA LYS A 245 12.56 -10.48 -21.54
C LYS A 245 11.56 -9.58 -20.83
N ARG A 246 11.85 -9.03 -19.64
CA ARG A 246 10.93 -8.13 -18.91
C ARG A 246 10.52 -6.85 -19.66
N ASN A 247 11.26 -6.48 -20.71
CA ASN A 247 10.96 -5.33 -21.56
C ASN A 247 10.20 -5.69 -22.83
N ASP A 248 9.89 -6.97 -23.06
CA ASP A 248 9.13 -7.41 -24.24
C ASP A 248 7.66 -7.61 -23.85
N PRO A 249 6.73 -6.72 -24.27
CA PRO A 249 5.32 -6.83 -23.92
C PRO A 249 4.62 -8.07 -24.51
N GLY A 250 5.25 -8.75 -25.48
CA GLY A 250 4.79 -10.05 -25.98
C GLY A 250 5.12 -11.23 -25.06
N GLN A 251 5.87 -11.00 -23.97
CA GLN A 251 6.35 -12.05 -23.06
C GLN A 251 5.70 -11.91 -21.68
N ASN A 252 5.05 -12.97 -21.22
CA ASN A 252 4.46 -12.99 -19.88
C ASN A 252 5.46 -13.49 -18.82
N VAL A 253 6.54 -12.75 -18.61
CA VAL A 253 7.65 -13.13 -17.72
C VAL A 253 7.74 -12.31 -16.42
N THR A 254 6.85 -11.33 -16.22
CA THR A 254 6.83 -10.50 -15.01
C THR A 254 6.13 -11.20 -13.83
N SER A 255 6.42 -10.78 -12.60
CA SER A 255 5.86 -11.42 -11.40
C SER A 255 4.34 -11.27 -11.26
N GLY A 256 3.77 -10.20 -11.84
CA GLY A 256 2.35 -9.86 -11.67
C GLY A 256 1.97 -9.51 -10.23
N LEU A 257 2.93 -9.13 -9.38
CA LEU A 257 2.71 -8.85 -7.95
C LEU A 257 2.29 -7.41 -7.64
N SER A 258 2.33 -6.49 -8.61
CA SER A 258 2.07 -5.08 -8.36
C SER A 258 0.69 -4.78 -7.73
N PRO A 259 -0.42 -5.46 -8.08
CA PRO A 259 -1.70 -5.21 -7.40
C PRO A 259 -1.67 -5.63 -5.93
N TYR A 260 -1.02 -6.75 -5.62
CA TYR A 260 -0.92 -7.28 -4.25
C TYR A 260 0.01 -6.41 -3.38
N LEU A 261 1.11 -5.91 -3.96
CA LEU A 261 2.02 -4.96 -3.29
C LEU A 261 1.37 -3.58 -3.10
N HIS A 262 0.52 -3.15 -4.03
CA HIS A 262 -0.20 -1.87 -3.94
C HIS A 262 -1.16 -1.86 -2.74
N PHE A 263 -1.94 -2.92 -2.57
CA PHE A 263 -2.88 -3.09 -1.45
C PHE A 263 -2.23 -3.66 -0.18
N GLY A 264 -0.92 -3.91 -0.18
CA GLY A 264 -0.21 -4.53 0.94
C GLY A 264 -0.75 -5.91 1.32
N GLN A 265 -1.31 -6.65 0.37
CA GLN A 265 -1.78 -8.04 0.56
C GLN A 265 -0.61 -9.04 0.66
N ILE A 266 0.60 -8.61 0.29
CA ILE A 266 1.85 -9.36 0.48
C ILE A 266 2.98 -8.38 0.87
N SER A 267 3.83 -8.78 1.82
CA SER A 267 4.94 -7.94 2.27
C SER A 267 6.07 -7.87 1.24
N PRO A 268 6.62 -6.68 0.91
CA PRO A 268 7.77 -6.57 0.03
C PRO A 268 9.03 -7.23 0.61
N ALA A 269 9.20 -7.20 1.94
CA ALA A 269 10.31 -7.89 2.61
C ALA A 269 10.19 -9.42 2.47
N HIS A 270 8.97 -9.95 2.59
CA HIS A 270 8.69 -11.36 2.35
C HIS A 270 9.02 -11.77 0.90
N VAL A 271 8.56 -10.99 -0.07
CA VAL A 271 8.86 -11.20 -1.49
C VAL A 271 10.38 -11.16 -1.74
N ALA A 272 11.08 -10.17 -1.18
CA ALA A 272 12.52 -10.01 -1.36
C ALA A 272 13.31 -11.19 -0.76
N ARG A 273 12.94 -11.68 0.44
CA ARG A 273 13.55 -12.89 1.04
C ARG A 273 13.36 -14.11 0.15
N ARG A 274 12.14 -14.35 -0.34
CA ARG A 274 11.85 -15.49 -1.23
C ARG A 274 12.54 -15.39 -2.59
N ALA A 275 12.79 -14.17 -3.07
CA ALA A 275 13.46 -13.90 -4.34
C ALA A 275 14.99 -13.74 -4.20
N ALA A 276 15.60 -14.21 -3.10
CA ALA A 276 17.04 -14.17 -2.90
C ALA A 276 17.79 -14.73 -4.13
N GLY A 277 18.81 -13.99 -4.60
CA GLY A 277 19.57 -14.33 -5.80
C GLY A 277 18.97 -13.83 -7.13
N ARG A 278 17.75 -13.26 -7.15
CA ARG A 278 17.14 -12.69 -8.37
C ARG A 278 17.45 -11.19 -8.50
N GLY A 279 18.72 -10.86 -8.75
CA GLY A 279 19.25 -9.49 -8.72
C GLY A 279 18.45 -8.47 -9.55
N GLY A 280 18.10 -8.79 -10.80
CA GLY A 280 17.33 -7.88 -11.66
C GLY A 280 15.91 -7.62 -11.14
N PHE A 281 15.27 -8.62 -10.52
CA PHE A 281 13.96 -8.45 -9.90
C PHE A 281 14.04 -7.68 -8.57
N LEU A 282 15.06 -7.94 -7.75
CA LEU A 282 15.28 -7.23 -6.48
C LEU A 282 15.60 -5.75 -6.70
N GLU A 283 16.27 -5.39 -7.80
CA GLU A 283 16.48 -3.99 -8.18
C GLU A 283 15.14 -3.26 -8.42
N GLU A 284 14.18 -3.89 -9.10
CA GLU A 284 12.86 -3.31 -9.32
C GLU A 284 12.02 -3.27 -8.04
N LEU A 285 12.03 -4.36 -7.28
CA LEU A 285 11.23 -4.51 -6.05
C LEU A 285 11.69 -3.58 -4.92
N ILE A 286 13.01 -3.39 -4.77
CA ILE A 286 13.59 -2.64 -3.65
C ILE A 286 13.95 -1.24 -4.12
N ILE A 287 14.85 -1.11 -5.10
CA ILE A 287 15.42 0.19 -5.45
C ILE A 287 14.41 1.06 -6.20
N ARG A 288 13.81 0.55 -7.28
CA ARG A 288 12.89 1.35 -8.12
C ARG A 288 11.59 1.67 -7.39
N ARG A 289 11.01 0.69 -6.70
CA ARG A 289 9.80 0.88 -5.89
C ARG A 289 10.02 1.87 -4.75
N GLU A 290 11.08 1.71 -3.96
CA GLU A 290 11.31 2.60 -2.81
C GLU A 290 11.80 3.99 -3.24
N LEU A 291 12.38 4.13 -4.45
CA LEU A 291 12.64 5.44 -5.05
C LEU A 291 11.34 6.20 -5.35
N ALA A 292 10.31 5.53 -5.86
CA ALA A 292 9.00 6.17 -6.07
C ALA A 292 8.38 6.62 -4.74
N ILE A 293 8.53 5.82 -3.68
CA ILE A 293 8.08 6.19 -2.33
C ILE A 293 8.89 7.37 -1.79
N ASN A 294 10.21 7.39 -2.00
CA ASN A 294 11.09 8.51 -1.64
C ASN A 294 10.70 9.81 -2.35
N PHE A 295 10.44 9.75 -3.65
CA PHE A 295 9.97 10.89 -4.43
C PHE A 295 8.65 11.46 -3.86
N VAL A 296 7.64 10.61 -3.69
CA VAL A 296 6.33 11.01 -3.13
C VAL A 296 6.43 11.55 -1.70
N TRP A 297 7.37 11.03 -0.92
CA TRP A 297 7.56 11.45 0.48
C TRP A 297 8.19 12.84 0.58
N TYR A 298 9.22 13.11 -0.23
CA TYR A 298 10.02 14.34 -0.12
C TYR A 298 9.60 15.45 -1.09
N ASN A 299 8.82 15.15 -2.13
CA ASN A 299 8.33 16.12 -3.09
C ASN A 299 6.85 16.41 -2.84
N GLU A 300 6.49 17.54 -2.22
CA GLU A 300 5.09 17.86 -1.93
C GLU A 300 4.23 18.09 -3.18
N ALA A 301 4.87 18.34 -4.31
CA ALA A 301 4.26 18.57 -5.62
C ALA A 301 4.31 17.32 -6.51
N TYR A 302 4.55 16.11 -5.99
CA TYR A 302 4.81 14.87 -6.76
C TYR A 302 3.80 14.56 -7.89
N ASP A 303 2.60 15.13 -7.84
CA ASP A 303 1.49 14.98 -8.79
C ASP A 303 1.21 16.26 -9.61
N GLN A 304 2.15 17.20 -9.65
CA GLN A 304 2.06 18.49 -10.32
C GLN A 304 3.30 18.73 -11.20
N PHE A 305 3.18 19.57 -12.22
CA PHE A 305 4.30 19.92 -13.11
C PHE A 305 5.54 20.44 -12.36
N ALA A 306 5.34 21.12 -11.23
CA ALA A 306 6.39 21.65 -10.36
C ALA A 306 7.26 20.56 -9.69
N CYS A 307 6.93 19.27 -9.82
CA CYS A 307 7.81 18.20 -9.33
C CYS A 307 9.00 17.92 -10.26
N LEU A 308 8.96 18.42 -11.48
CA LEU A 308 10.00 18.18 -12.47
C LEU A 308 11.29 18.88 -12.05
N PRO A 309 12.46 18.26 -12.33
CA PRO A 309 13.72 18.97 -12.18
C PRO A 309 13.83 20.20 -13.06
N ASP A 310 14.53 21.24 -12.61
CA ASP A 310 14.68 22.52 -13.32
C ASP A 310 15.07 22.37 -14.81
N TRP A 311 15.94 21.41 -15.15
CA TRP A 311 16.34 21.19 -16.54
C TRP A 311 15.22 20.61 -17.40
N ALA A 312 14.37 19.76 -16.82
CA ALA A 312 13.23 19.13 -17.50
C ALA A 312 12.12 20.16 -17.70
N GLU A 313 11.84 20.97 -16.68
CA GLU A 313 10.92 22.11 -16.79
C GLU A 313 11.38 23.11 -17.85
N LYS A 314 12.65 23.53 -17.80
CA LYS A 314 13.22 24.46 -18.77
C LYS A 314 13.10 23.95 -20.21
N THR A 315 13.45 22.69 -20.47
CA THR A 315 13.34 22.15 -21.84
C THR A 315 11.88 22.04 -22.30
N LEU A 316 10.94 21.70 -21.41
CA LEU A 316 9.51 21.67 -21.76
C LEU A 316 8.97 23.06 -22.10
N PHE A 317 9.41 24.11 -21.40
CA PHE A 317 9.06 25.49 -21.75
C PHE A 317 9.69 25.98 -23.05
N GLU A 318 10.96 25.63 -23.31
CA GLU A 318 11.62 25.95 -24.59
C GLU A 318 10.84 25.39 -25.79
N HIS A 319 10.19 24.24 -25.62
CA HIS A 319 9.39 23.56 -26.65
C HIS A 319 7.87 23.80 -26.52
N GLU A 320 7.42 24.73 -25.67
CA GLU A 320 5.99 24.98 -25.46
C GLU A 320 5.30 25.45 -26.75
N GLY A 321 5.98 26.27 -27.56
CA GLY A 321 5.46 26.82 -28.82
C GLY A 321 5.47 25.84 -30.00
N ASP A 322 6.06 24.66 -29.85
CA ASP A 322 6.18 23.69 -30.95
C ASP A 322 4.80 23.17 -31.37
N ARG A 323 4.55 23.11 -32.68
CA ARG A 323 3.31 22.52 -33.19
C ARG A 323 3.32 21.01 -32.91
N ARG A 324 2.34 20.53 -32.14
CA ARG A 324 2.11 19.09 -31.94
C ARG A 324 1.58 18.48 -33.23
N GLU A 325 2.13 17.34 -33.63
CA GLU A 325 1.71 16.61 -34.84
C GLU A 325 0.28 16.07 -34.69
N TYR A 326 -0.05 15.57 -33.50
CA TYR A 326 -1.36 15.09 -33.11
C TYR A 326 -1.77 15.71 -31.77
N LEU A 327 -3.04 16.06 -31.64
CA LEU A 327 -3.67 16.52 -30.40
C LEU A 327 -4.89 15.65 -30.16
N TYR A 328 -4.95 15.02 -28.99
CA TYR A 328 -6.05 14.15 -28.57
C TYR A 328 -6.79 14.76 -27.40
N SER A 329 -8.11 14.58 -27.37
CA SER A 329 -8.88 14.79 -26.15
C SER A 329 -8.59 13.69 -25.12
N TYR A 330 -8.94 13.93 -23.86
CA TYR A 330 -8.83 12.91 -22.83
C TYR A 330 -9.67 11.67 -23.19
N GLU A 331 -10.88 11.86 -23.75
CA GLU A 331 -11.78 10.78 -24.15
C GLU A 331 -11.22 9.94 -25.31
N GLU A 332 -10.55 10.57 -26.28
CA GLU A 332 -9.88 9.86 -27.38
C GLU A 332 -8.73 8.98 -26.84
N LEU A 333 -7.95 9.52 -25.89
CA LEU A 333 -6.91 8.76 -25.20
C LEU A 333 -7.53 7.62 -24.38
N GLU A 334 -8.53 7.90 -23.56
CA GLU A 334 -9.19 6.92 -22.70
C GLU A 334 -9.76 5.74 -23.51
N ARG A 335 -10.33 6.01 -24.69
CA ARG A 335 -10.93 5.03 -25.60
C ARG A 335 -9.95 4.34 -26.54
N ALA A 336 -8.65 4.65 -26.46
CA ALA A 336 -7.63 4.12 -27.35
C ALA A 336 -7.90 4.44 -28.84
N GLU A 337 -8.23 5.71 -29.12
CA GLU A 337 -8.58 6.24 -30.45
C GLU A 337 -7.48 7.15 -31.03
N THR A 338 -6.21 6.77 -30.83
CA THR A 338 -5.08 7.49 -31.43
C THR A 338 -4.71 6.95 -32.82
N HIS A 339 -3.83 7.66 -33.53
CA HIS A 339 -3.25 7.19 -34.79
C HIS A 339 -2.28 6.01 -34.59
N ASP A 340 -1.71 5.85 -33.39
CA ASP A 340 -0.70 4.84 -33.08
C ASP A 340 -1.36 3.53 -32.58
N PRO A 341 -1.30 2.44 -33.36
CA PRO A 341 -1.90 1.17 -32.96
C PRO A 341 -1.23 0.55 -31.72
N PHE A 342 0.03 0.85 -31.44
CA PHE A 342 0.76 0.33 -30.27
C PHE A 342 0.34 1.05 -28.99
N TRP A 343 0.20 2.38 -29.04
CA TRP A 343 -0.36 3.16 -27.94
C TRP A 343 -1.79 2.68 -27.62
N ASN A 344 -2.60 2.50 -28.66
CA ASN A 344 -3.96 1.99 -28.52
C ASN A 344 -4.00 0.57 -27.91
N ALA A 345 -3.06 -0.30 -28.27
CA ALA A 345 -2.96 -1.64 -27.69
C ALA A 345 -2.61 -1.61 -26.20
N ALA A 346 -1.68 -0.73 -25.80
CA ALA A 346 -1.29 -0.54 -24.40
C ALA A 346 -2.46 -0.03 -23.56
N GLN A 347 -3.16 1.01 -24.03
CA GLN A 347 -4.36 1.55 -23.37
C GLN A 347 -5.45 0.49 -23.24
N LYS A 348 -5.71 -0.30 -24.31
CA LYS A 348 -6.67 -1.41 -24.26
C LYS A 348 -6.28 -2.48 -23.26
N GLU A 349 -4.99 -2.80 -23.10
CA GLU A 349 -4.53 -3.71 -22.07
C GLU A 349 -4.91 -3.20 -20.67
N MET A 350 -4.68 -1.90 -20.39
CA MET A 350 -5.07 -1.29 -19.12
C MET A 350 -6.57 -1.39 -18.86
N VAL A 351 -7.40 -1.02 -19.83
CA VAL A 351 -8.87 -1.03 -19.71
C VAL A 351 -9.40 -2.46 -19.54
N LEU A 352 -8.91 -3.42 -20.32
CA LEU A 352 -9.41 -4.80 -20.27
C LEU A 352 -8.90 -5.54 -19.03
N CYS A 353 -7.62 -5.39 -18.70
CA CYS A 353 -6.95 -6.22 -17.69
C CYS A 353 -6.78 -5.55 -16.33
N GLY A 354 -7.00 -4.23 -16.22
CA GLY A 354 -6.67 -3.45 -15.02
C GLY A 354 -5.16 -3.34 -14.77
N ARG A 355 -4.34 -3.68 -15.78
CA ARG A 355 -2.89 -3.53 -15.75
C ARG A 355 -2.38 -3.32 -17.18
N MET A 356 -1.36 -2.50 -17.32
CA MET A 356 -0.57 -2.37 -18.54
C MET A 356 0.83 -2.98 -18.31
N HIS A 357 1.42 -3.61 -19.32
CA HIS A 357 2.80 -4.08 -19.26
C HIS A 357 3.77 -2.92 -19.00
N ASN A 358 4.73 -3.10 -18.08
CA ASN A 358 5.56 -2.00 -17.59
C ASN A 358 6.38 -1.28 -18.67
N TYR A 359 6.78 -1.97 -19.74
CA TYR A 359 7.53 -1.34 -20.85
C TYR A 359 6.65 -0.43 -21.72
N MET A 360 5.33 -0.62 -21.69
CA MET A 360 4.37 0.18 -22.45
C MET A 360 3.76 1.32 -21.63
N ARG A 361 3.99 1.33 -20.32
CA ARG A 361 3.68 2.47 -19.43
C ARG A 361 4.78 3.50 -19.56
#